data_AF-A0A329T6T7-F1
#
_entry.id   AF-A0A329T6T7-F1
#
_cell.length_a   1.000
_cell.length_b   1.000
_cell.length_c   1.000
_cell.angle_alpha   90.00
_cell.angle_beta   90.00
_cell.angle_gamma   90.00
#
_symmetry.space_group_name_H-M   'P 1'
#
loop_
_entity.id
_entity.type
_entity.pdbx_description
1 polymer ?
#
loop_
_entity_poly.entity_id
_entity_poly.type
_entity_poly.pdbx_seq_one_letter_code
_entity_poly.pdbx_strand_id
1 'polypeptide(L)'
;MVPADDGASPAPIDRSVMERMGSRFAGSRTVESATIVEEGGFHLRVELSGDYYPNEVSARFEIRWYRNDDFSVHYQEVWRDGAWQCRWDRHPNVHNSRDHFHPPPTAGRIDAEDGRWPDDHRDVCRLVLDSLEERVETLWDRR
;
A
#
# COMPACT_ATOMS: atom_id res chain seq x y z
N MET A 1 -25.69 -8.06 -9.19
CA MET A 1 -25.10 -7.31 -10.32
C MET A 1 -23.61 -7.21 -10.03
N VAL A 2 -22.78 -7.97 -10.74
CA VAL A 2 -21.32 -7.85 -10.64
C VAL A 2 -20.92 -6.69 -11.53
N PRO A 3 -20.27 -5.63 -11.02
CA PRO A 3 -19.82 -4.56 -11.88
C PRO A 3 -18.63 -5.04 -12.71
N ALA A 4 -18.68 -4.67 -13.98
CA ALA A 4 -17.63 -4.95 -14.95
C ALA A 4 -16.38 -4.15 -14.55
N ASP A 5 -15.27 -4.87 -14.43
CA ASP A 5 -13.95 -4.32 -14.65
C ASP A 5 -13.94 -3.77 -16.08
N ASP A 6 -13.59 -2.50 -16.29
CA ASP A 6 -13.74 -1.79 -17.58
C ASP A 6 -12.85 -2.38 -18.70
N GLY A 7 -12.14 -3.48 -18.44
CA GLY A 7 -11.44 -4.31 -19.45
C GLY A 7 -10.27 -3.62 -20.15
N ALA A 8 -10.02 -2.34 -19.86
CA ALA A 8 -8.82 -1.64 -20.26
C ALA A 8 -7.66 -2.17 -19.41
N SER A 9 -6.64 -2.73 -20.07
CA SER A 9 -5.39 -3.03 -19.38
C SER A 9 -4.86 -1.75 -18.72
N PRO A 10 -4.37 -1.82 -17.47
CA PRO A 10 -3.82 -0.66 -16.81
C PRO A 10 -2.68 -0.07 -17.64
N ALA A 11 -2.42 1.23 -17.46
CA ALA A 11 -1.28 1.87 -18.10
C ALA A 11 0.02 1.10 -17.77
N PRO A 12 1.10 1.24 -18.57
CA PRO A 12 2.36 0.58 -18.25
C PRO A 12 2.90 1.05 -16.90
N ILE A 13 3.56 0.14 -16.17
CA ILE A 13 4.25 0.47 -14.91
C ILE A 13 5.37 1.48 -15.15
N ASP A 14 5.47 2.47 -14.27
CA ASP A 14 6.61 3.39 -14.23
C ASP A 14 7.77 2.77 -13.43
N ARG A 15 8.58 1.96 -14.10
CA ARG A 15 9.73 1.28 -13.49
C ARG A 15 10.70 2.25 -12.81
N SER A 16 10.91 3.43 -13.37
CA SER A 16 11.85 4.41 -12.81
C SER A 16 11.31 5.03 -11.52
N VAL A 17 10.00 5.28 -11.40
CA VAL A 17 9.38 5.67 -10.12
C VAL A 17 9.54 4.54 -9.09
N MET A 18 9.27 3.29 -9.49
CA MET A 18 9.36 2.12 -8.61
C MET A 18 10.78 1.90 -8.07
N GLU A 19 11.81 2.02 -8.92
CA GLU A 19 13.22 1.91 -8.52
C GLU A 19 13.63 3.04 -7.55
N ARG A 20 13.15 4.27 -7.79
CA ARG A 20 13.39 5.41 -6.89
C ARG A 20 12.73 5.22 -5.53
N MET A 21 11.48 4.74 -5.50
CA MET A 21 10.80 4.39 -4.27
C MET A 21 11.56 3.30 -3.51
N GLY A 22 11.92 2.20 -4.19
CA GLY A 22 12.65 1.09 -3.59
C GLY A 22 13.98 1.53 -2.96
N SER A 23 14.75 2.36 -3.67
CA SER A 23 16.00 2.93 -3.15
C SER A 23 15.80 3.79 -1.90
N ARG A 24 14.68 4.52 -1.81
CA ARG A 24 14.36 5.33 -0.62
C ARG A 24 13.96 4.46 0.56
N PHE A 25 13.09 3.47 0.35
CA PHE A 25 12.66 2.58 1.43
C PHE A 25 13.81 1.74 1.98
N ALA A 26 14.71 1.24 1.12
CA ALA A 26 15.89 0.49 1.54
C ALA A 26 16.84 1.29 2.46
N GLY A 27 16.77 2.64 2.44
CA GLY A 27 17.53 3.50 3.34
C GLY A 27 16.86 3.77 4.68
N SER A 28 15.64 3.30 4.91
CA SER A 28 14.90 3.54 6.15
C SER A 28 15.24 2.51 7.23
N ARG A 29 15.32 2.95 8.49
CA ARG A 29 15.54 2.05 9.65
C ARG A 29 14.32 1.19 10.00
N THR A 30 13.12 1.60 9.59
CA THR A 30 11.87 0.86 9.82
C THR A 30 11.62 -0.22 8.77
N VAL A 31 12.45 -0.26 7.72
CA VAL A 31 12.34 -1.20 6.60
C VAL A 31 13.42 -2.27 6.75
N GLU A 32 13.00 -3.53 6.69
CA GLU A 32 13.93 -4.67 6.65
C GLU A 32 14.45 -4.90 5.23
N SER A 33 13.56 -4.82 4.23
CA SER A 33 13.96 -4.93 2.82
C SER A 33 12.99 -4.21 1.89
N ALA A 34 13.49 -3.78 0.72
CA ALA A 34 12.67 -3.22 -0.35
C ALA A 34 13.13 -3.81 -1.68
N THR A 35 12.27 -4.59 -2.33
CA THR A 35 12.64 -5.39 -3.51
C THR A 35 11.58 -5.28 -4.60
N ILE A 36 12.03 -5.15 -5.86
CA ILE A 36 11.16 -5.26 -7.03
C ILE A 36 10.87 -6.72 -7.31
N VAL A 37 9.59 -7.06 -7.39
CA VAL A 37 9.09 -8.41 -7.70
C VAL A 37 8.40 -8.38 -9.05
N GLU A 38 8.80 -9.28 -9.95
CA GLU A 38 8.21 -9.41 -11.29
C GLU A 38 7.22 -10.59 -11.40
N GLU A 39 7.32 -11.57 -10.49
CA GLU A 39 6.39 -12.69 -10.41
C GLU A 39 5.00 -12.23 -9.93
N GLY A 40 3.93 -12.65 -10.61
CA GLY A 40 2.56 -12.18 -10.32
C GLY A 40 2.31 -10.72 -10.70
N GLY A 41 3.23 -10.10 -11.45
CA GLY A 41 3.16 -8.72 -11.93
C GLY A 41 4.16 -7.80 -11.23
N PHE A 42 4.64 -6.80 -11.96
CA PHE A 42 5.68 -5.89 -11.49
C PHE A 42 5.18 -5.00 -10.34
N HIS A 43 5.75 -5.18 -9.15
CA HIS A 43 5.45 -4.37 -7.96
C HIS A 43 6.70 -4.21 -7.07
N LEU A 44 6.68 -3.21 -6.20
CA LEU A 44 7.67 -3.04 -5.14
C LEU A 44 7.12 -3.66 -3.88
N ARG A 45 7.82 -4.62 -3.29
CA ARG A 45 7.53 -5.19 -1.98
C ARG A 45 8.47 -4.59 -0.95
N VAL A 46 7.90 -4.03 0.12
CA VAL A 46 8.65 -3.46 1.25
C VAL A 46 8.25 -4.23 2.51
N GLU A 47 9.22 -4.95 3.08
CA GLU A 47 9.07 -5.64 4.35
C GLU A 47 9.47 -4.69 5.48
N LEU A 48 8.62 -4.54 6.48
CA LEU A 48 8.89 -3.71 7.65
C LEU A 48 9.62 -4.53 8.72
N SER A 49 10.53 -3.87 9.42
CA SER A 49 11.28 -4.50 10.50
C SER A 49 10.35 -4.88 11.65
N GLY A 50 10.48 -6.12 12.16
CA GLY A 50 9.76 -6.56 13.36
C GLY A 50 10.04 -5.69 14.60
N ASP A 51 11.21 -5.06 14.68
CA ASP A 51 11.57 -4.13 15.77
C ASP A 51 10.71 -2.85 15.76
N TYR A 52 10.00 -2.58 14.66
CA TYR A 52 9.06 -1.46 14.57
C TYR A 52 7.77 -1.73 15.37
N TYR A 53 7.47 -3.00 15.68
CA TYR A 53 6.23 -3.42 16.33
C TYR A 53 6.44 -3.84 17.78
N PRO A 54 5.43 -3.66 18.65
CA PRO A 54 5.51 -4.08 20.05
C PRO A 54 5.42 -5.60 20.26
N ASN A 55 4.87 -6.33 19.29
CA ASN A 55 4.63 -7.77 19.33
C ASN A 55 5.05 -8.41 18.00
N GLU A 56 5.25 -9.73 17.98
CA GLU A 56 5.64 -10.48 16.79
C GLU A 56 4.57 -10.39 15.69
N VAL A 57 4.96 -9.85 14.53
CA VAL A 57 4.13 -9.65 13.35
C VAL A 57 5.00 -9.66 12.10
N SER A 58 4.48 -10.20 11.00
CA SER A 58 5.05 -9.98 9.67
C SER A 58 4.27 -8.86 9.00
N ALA A 59 4.93 -7.73 8.72
CA ALA A 59 4.28 -6.55 8.16
C ALA A 59 4.97 -6.11 6.87
N ARG A 60 4.18 -5.81 5.83
CA ARG A 60 4.69 -5.37 4.54
C ARG A 60 3.72 -4.44 3.85
N PHE A 61 4.22 -3.66 2.90
CA PHE A 61 3.37 -3.08 1.88
C PHE A 61 3.89 -3.34 0.46
N GLU A 62 2.96 -3.49 -0.46
CA GLU A 62 3.20 -3.70 -1.88
C GLU A 62 2.69 -2.48 -2.67
N ILE A 63 3.55 -1.92 -3.53
CA ILE A 63 3.24 -0.74 -4.34
C ILE A 63 3.23 -1.12 -5.81
N ARG A 64 2.26 -0.58 -6.55
CA ARG A 64 2.29 -0.49 -8.02
C ARG A 64 2.09 0.97 -8.39
N TRP A 65 2.91 1.49 -9.29
CA TRP A 65 2.81 2.85 -9.80
C TRP A 65 2.83 2.83 -11.33
N TYR A 66 1.89 3.53 -11.94
CA TYR A 66 1.68 3.53 -13.38
C TYR A 66 2.07 4.87 -14.00
N ARG A 67 2.38 4.88 -15.30
CA ARG A 67 2.82 6.10 -16.02
C ARG A 67 1.75 7.19 -16.15
N ASN A 68 0.50 6.88 -15.83
CA ASN A 68 -0.62 7.82 -15.80
C ASN A 68 -0.96 8.28 -14.36
N ASP A 69 -0.05 8.06 -13.42
CA ASP A 69 -0.15 8.37 -11.99
C ASP A 69 -1.23 7.59 -11.24
N ASP A 70 -1.83 6.58 -11.85
CA ASP A 70 -2.59 5.57 -11.12
C ASP A 70 -1.63 4.74 -10.25
N PHE A 71 -2.14 4.25 -9.13
CA PHE A 71 -1.36 3.43 -8.21
C PHE A 71 -2.23 2.54 -7.33
N SER A 72 -1.59 1.55 -6.73
CA SER A 72 -2.13 0.81 -5.59
C SER A 72 -1.04 0.66 -4.54
N VAL A 73 -1.36 0.97 -3.28
CA VAL A 73 -0.52 0.64 -2.12
C VAL A 73 -1.32 -0.29 -1.23
N HIS A 74 -0.83 -1.51 -1.00
CA HIS A 74 -1.48 -2.50 -0.15
C HIS A 74 -0.60 -2.84 1.03
N TYR A 75 -1.07 -2.51 2.22
CA TYR A 75 -0.39 -2.86 3.47
C TYR A 75 -1.05 -4.07 4.15
N GLN A 76 -0.23 -4.96 4.69
CA GLN A 76 -0.65 -6.22 5.32
C GLN A 76 0.18 -6.48 6.58
N GLU A 77 -0.49 -6.79 7.68
CA GLU A 77 0.04 -7.37 8.92
C GLU A 77 -0.47 -8.82 9.03
N VAL A 78 0.43 -9.76 9.32
CA VAL A 78 0.09 -11.14 9.66
C VAL A 78 0.46 -11.38 11.12
N TRP A 79 -0.57 -11.57 11.93
CA TRP A 79 -0.49 -11.88 13.35
C TRP A 79 -0.74 -13.38 13.57
N ARG A 80 -0.43 -13.87 14.78
CA ARG A 80 -0.71 -15.26 15.17
C ARG A 80 -2.16 -15.67 14.96
N ASP A 81 -3.09 -14.78 15.30
CA ASP A 81 -4.53 -15.06 15.38
C ASP A 81 -5.35 -14.34 14.31
N GLY A 82 -4.71 -13.72 13.31
CA GLY A 82 -5.43 -13.01 12.25
C GLY A 82 -4.54 -12.17 11.32
N ALA A 83 -5.19 -11.51 10.38
CA ALA A 83 -4.55 -10.57 9.47
C ALA A 83 -5.23 -9.20 9.56
N TRP A 84 -4.46 -8.16 9.29
CA TRP A 84 -4.94 -6.79 9.22
C TRP A 84 -4.39 -6.15 7.96
N GLN A 85 -5.24 -5.65 7.08
CA GLN A 85 -4.80 -5.07 5.82
C GLN A 85 -5.66 -3.88 5.41
N CYS A 86 -5.03 -2.90 4.78
CA CYS A 86 -5.68 -1.73 4.19
C CYS A 86 -5.02 -1.36 2.86
N ARG A 87 -5.72 -0.59 2.02
CA ARG A 87 -5.20 -0.19 0.70
C ARG A 87 -5.51 1.26 0.37
N TRP A 88 -4.59 1.92 -0.32
CA TRP A 88 -4.78 3.22 -0.95
C TRP A 88 -4.67 3.03 -2.44
N ASP A 89 -5.76 3.30 -3.15
CA ASP A 89 -5.82 3.10 -4.58
C ASP A 89 -6.15 4.42 -5.28
N ARG A 90 -5.50 4.61 -6.43
CA ARG A 90 -5.84 5.62 -7.44
C ARG A 90 -6.04 4.91 -8.77
N HIS A 91 -7.28 4.77 -9.19
CA HIS A 91 -7.63 4.28 -10.52
C HIS A 91 -9.07 4.65 -10.87
N PRO A 92 -9.42 4.71 -12.17
CA PRO A 92 -10.81 4.81 -12.57
C PRO A 92 -11.65 3.70 -11.93
N ASN A 93 -12.77 4.07 -11.32
CA ASN A 93 -13.74 3.14 -10.75
C ASN A 93 -15.14 3.70 -11.01
N VAL A 94 -16.09 2.82 -11.31
CA VAL A 94 -17.49 3.16 -11.55
C VAL A 94 -18.27 3.42 -10.25
N HIS A 95 -17.77 2.97 -9.11
CA HIS A 95 -18.46 3.02 -7.80
C HIS A 95 -17.91 4.02 -6.81
N ASN A 96 -16.67 4.46 -6.99
CA ASN A 96 -15.98 5.38 -6.09
C ASN A 96 -15.29 6.45 -6.91
N SER A 97 -14.89 7.53 -6.24
CA SER A 97 -13.97 8.48 -6.83
C SER A 97 -12.64 7.80 -7.20
N ARG A 98 -11.89 8.43 -8.12
CA ARG A 98 -10.61 7.90 -8.63
C ARG A 98 -9.66 7.51 -7.50
N ASP A 99 -9.67 8.27 -6.41
CA ASP A 99 -8.90 8.04 -5.20
C ASP A 99 -9.81 7.39 -4.15
N HIS A 100 -9.43 6.23 -3.63
CA HIS A 100 -10.21 5.55 -2.59
C HIS A 100 -9.34 4.74 -1.64
N PHE A 101 -9.82 4.61 -0.40
CA PHE A 101 -9.20 3.87 0.67
C PHE A 101 -10.02 2.61 0.97
N HIS A 102 -9.35 1.47 1.06
CA HIS A 102 -9.95 0.23 1.56
C HIS A 102 -9.55 0.05 3.02
N PRO A 103 -10.50 0.18 3.96
CA PRO A 103 -10.20 0.15 5.37
C PRO A 103 -9.84 -1.26 5.86
N PRO A 104 -9.14 -1.33 7.00
CA PRO A 104 -8.92 -2.58 7.73
C PRO A 104 -10.21 -3.15 8.31
N PRO A 105 -10.22 -4.45 8.68
CA PRO A 105 -9.08 -5.36 8.70
C PRO A 105 -8.89 -6.14 7.39
N THR A 106 -9.84 -6.07 6.45
CA THR A 106 -9.87 -6.96 5.28
C THR A 106 -9.51 -6.26 3.98
N ALA A 107 -9.36 -4.93 3.94
CA ALA A 107 -9.27 -4.15 2.70
C ALA A 107 -10.40 -4.52 1.72
N GLY A 108 -11.61 -4.73 2.25
CA GLY A 108 -12.76 -5.19 1.49
C GLY A 108 -13.17 -4.20 0.41
N ARG A 109 -13.57 -4.71 -0.76
CA ARG A 109 -14.05 -3.86 -1.86
C ARG A 109 -15.34 -3.11 -1.52
N ILE A 110 -16.20 -3.71 -0.70
CA ILE A 110 -17.52 -3.16 -0.35
C ILE A 110 -17.39 -1.99 0.62
N ASP A 111 -16.32 -1.96 1.41
CA ASP A 111 -16.07 -0.96 2.44
C ASP A 111 -15.19 0.19 1.94
N ALA A 112 -15.02 0.33 0.62
CA ALA A 112 -14.17 1.36 0.03
C ALA A 112 -14.73 2.78 0.28
N GLU A 113 -13.89 3.65 0.83
CA GLU A 113 -14.21 5.02 1.16
C GLU A 113 -13.53 5.98 0.17
N ASP A 114 -14.24 7.02 -0.26
CA ASP A 114 -13.64 8.04 -1.13
C ASP A 114 -12.49 8.78 -0.43
N GLY A 115 -11.40 8.99 -1.16
CA GLY A 115 -10.19 9.65 -0.68
C GLY A 115 -9.76 10.81 -1.57
N ARG A 116 -8.66 11.45 -1.18
CA ARG A 116 -7.92 12.39 -2.03
C ARG A 116 -6.44 12.25 -1.74
N TRP A 117 -5.68 11.83 -2.73
CA TRP A 117 -4.25 11.57 -2.60
C TRP A 117 -3.43 12.70 -3.25
N PRO A 118 -2.22 12.97 -2.75
CA PRO A 118 -1.26 13.81 -3.46
C PRO A 118 -0.94 13.25 -4.85
N ASP A 119 -0.53 14.11 -5.79
CA ASP A 119 -0.10 13.68 -7.11
C ASP A 119 1.35 13.19 -7.14
N ASP A 120 2.22 13.76 -6.29
CA ASP A 120 3.61 13.34 -6.24
C ASP A 120 3.75 12.02 -5.48
N HIS A 121 4.37 11.05 -6.12
CA HIS A 121 4.67 9.74 -5.54
C HIS A 121 5.38 9.78 -4.17
N ARG A 122 6.22 10.80 -3.91
CA ARG A 122 6.90 10.97 -2.62
C ARG A 122 5.91 11.38 -1.52
N ASP A 123 4.95 12.23 -1.86
CA ASP A 123 3.92 12.69 -0.95
C ASP A 123 2.89 11.59 -0.67
N VAL A 124 2.58 10.75 -1.66
CA VAL A 124 1.79 9.52 -1.44
C VAL A 124 2.51 8.56 -0.51
N CYS A 125 3.81 8.29 -0.73
CA CYS A 125 4.59 7.45 0.18
C CYS A 125 4.60 8.00 1.61
N ARG A 126 4.71 9.33 1.77
CA ARG A 126 4.65 9.97 3.08
C ARG A 126 3.29 9.76 3.74
N LEU A 127 2.19 10.00 3.01
CA LEU A 127 0.83 9.79 3.51
C LEU A 127 0.63 8.37 4.04
N VAL A 128 1.09 7.36 3.29
CA VAL A 128 1.01 5.95 3.70
C VAL A 128 1.85 5.73 4.95
N LEU A 129 3.11 6.16 4.97
CA LEU A 129 3.99 5.98 6.13
C LEU A 129 3.44 6.65 7.39
N ASP A 130 2.90 7.86 7.28
CA ASP A 130 2.27 8.58 8.40
C ASP A 130 1.08 7.76 8.96
N SER A 131 0.25 7.18 8.08
CA SER A 131 -0.86 6.29 8.50
C SER A 131 -0.39 5.00 9.16
N LEU A 132 0.74 4.43 8.71
CA LEU A 132 1.34 3.24 9.31
C LEU A 132 1.95 3.56 10.68
N GLU A 133 2.56 4.73 10.82
CA GLU A 133 3.10 5.21 12.10
C GLU A 133 1.98 5.35 13.14
N GLU A 134 0.88 6.02 12.81
CA GLU A 134 -0.29 6.13 13.71
C GLU A 134 -0.85 4.76 14.13
N ARG A 135 -0.90 3.81 13.19
CA ARG A 135 -1.32 2.43 13.44
C ARG A 135 -0.38 1.73 14.42
N VAL A 136 0.93 1.86 14.22
CA VAL A 136 1.97 1.25 15.05
C VAL A 136 2.00 1.88 16.44
N GLU A 137 1.92 3.20 16.55
CA GLU A 137 1.80 3.91 17.84
C GLU A 137 0.60 3.42 18.64
N THR A 138 -0.56 3.27 17.99
CA THR A 138 -1.76 2.71 18.63
C THR A 138 -1.54 1.28 19.16
N LEU A 139 -0.67 0.48 18.53
CA LEU A 139 -0.30 -0.85 19.03
C LEU A 139 0.62 -0.76 20.24
N TRP A 140 1.55 0.19 20.26
CA TRP A 140 2.43 0.44 21.41
C TRP A 140 1.66 0.91 22.64
N ASP A 141 0.66 1.77 22.46
CA ASP A 141 -0.19 2.27 23.56
C ASP A 141 -1.11 1.21 24.18
N ARG A 142 -1.38 0.12 23.45
CA ARG A 142 -2.22 -1.00 23.91
C ARG A 142 -1.43 -2.10 24.62
N ARG A 143 -0.13 -1.90 24.81
CA ARG A 143 0.77 -2.88 25.44
C ARG A 143 0.61 -2.93 26.96
#